data_AF-A0A2S6SPV8-F1
#
_entry.id   AF-A0A2S6SPV8-F1
#
_cell.length_a   1.000
_cell.length_b   1.000
_cell.length_c   1.000
_cell.angle_alpha   90.00
_cell.angle_beta   90.00
_cell.angle_gamma   90.00
#
_symmetry.space_group_name_H-M   'P 1'
#
loop_
_entity.id
_entity.type
_entity.pdbx_description
1 polymer ?
#
loop_
_entity_poly.entity_id
_entity_poly.type
_entity_poly.pdbx_seq_one_letter_code
_entity_poly.pdbx_strand_id
1 'polypeptide(L)'
;MKKEESIKDTLEVIRKALEDDNTELDNNILVLNRKVNHDGTINIIRKEIINSYEINNIIDQKLTYILENKFDKWIEKKLPEILDKYIKNIN
;
A
#
# COMPACT_ATOMS: atom_id res chain seq x y z
N MET A 1 39.35 5.44 -19.14
CA MET A 1 37.88 5.49 -18.93
C MET A 1 37.54 4.37 -17.97
N LYS A 2 36.94 4.72 -16.82
CA LYS A 2 36.58 3.72 -15.81
C LYS A 2 35.33 2.97 -16.28
N LYS A 3 35.29 1.66 -16.07
CA LYS A 3 34.24 0.75 -16.56
C LYS A 3 32.81 1.17 -16.14
N GLU A 4 32.71 1.85 -15.00
CA GLU A 4 31.46 2.41 -14.44
C GLU A 4 30.92 3.60 -15.26
N GLU A 5 31.80 4.44 -15.82
CA GLU A 5 31.41 5.54 -16.72
C GLU A 5 30.78 4.96 -17.99
N SER A 6 31.36 3.88 -18.54
CA SER A 6 30.88 3.24 -19.75
C SER A 6 29.47 2.62 -19.63
N ILE A 7 29.12 2.06 -18.48
CA ILE A 7 27.78 1.48 -18.26
C ILE A 7 26.75 2.62 -18.14
N LYS A 8 27.10 3.68 -17.41
CA LYS A 8 26.25 4.87 -17.27
C LYS A 8 25.96 5.51 -18.62
N ASP A 9 26.99 5.69 -19.43
CA ASP A 9 26.86 6.27 -20.77
C ASP A 9 25.97 5.40 -21.67
N THR A 10 26.11 4.07 -21.59
CA THR A 10 25.28 3.13 -22.37
C THR A 10 23.81 3.18 -21.94
N LEU A 11 23.54 3.28 -20.63
CA LEU A 11 22.18 3.40 -20.10
C LEU A 11 21.53 4.73 -20.46
N GLU A 12 22.31 5.81 -20.52
CA GLU A 12 21.83 7.13 -20.93
C GLU A 12 21.45 7.16 -22.42
N VAL A 13 22.21 6.47 -23.28
CA VAL A 13 21.86 6.29 -24.69
C VAL A 13 20.56 5.49 -24.85
N ILE A 14 20.41 4.37 -24.12
CA ILE A 14 19.18 3.56 -24.14
C ILE A 14 17.98 4.39 -23.66
N ARG A 15 18.15 5.21 -22.61
CA ARG A 15 17.13 6.11 -22.08
C ARG A 15 16.65 7.10 -23.14
N LYS A 16 17.59 7.78 -23.80
CA LYS A 16 17.27 8.79 -24.80
C LYS A 16 16.52 8.18 -25.99
N ALA A 17 16.93 7.01 -26.44
CA ALA A 17 16.23 6.27 -27.50
C ALA A 17 14.78 5.91 -27.11
N LEU A 18 14.55 5.47 -25.87
CA LEU A 18 13.20 5.13 -25.39
C LEU A 18 12.30 6.34 -25.11
N GLU A 19 12.89 7.49 -24.75
CA GLU A 19 12.17 8.76 -24.53
C GLU A 19 11.79 9.43 -25.85
N ASP A 20 12.64 9.34 -26.88
CA ASP A 20 12.40 9.97 -28.19
C ASP A 20 11.30 9.25 -29.01
N ASP A 21 11.09 7.94 -28.78
CA ASP A 21 10.12 7.11 -29.54
C ASP A 21 8.68 7.13 -28.98
N ASN A 22 8.45 7.59 -27.74
CA ASN A 22 7.13 7.55 -27.08
C ASN A 22 6.60 8.96 -26.77
N THR A 23 5.78 9.50 -27.68
CA THR A 23 5.01 10.74 -27.46
C THR A 23 3.77 10.54 -26.59
N GLU A 24 3.35 9.29 -26.37
CA GLU A 24 2.31 8.94 -25.41
C GLU A 24 2.98 8.37 -24.15
N LEU A 25 2.93 9.17 -23.10
CA LEU A 25 3.53 8.93 -21.79
C LEU A 25 2.82 7.77 -21.08
N ASP A 26 3.07 6.55 -21.55
CA ASP A 26 2.62 5.36 -20.85
C ASP A 26 3.47 5.26 -19.57
N ASN A 27 2.86 5.60 -18.43
CA ASN A 27 3.46 5.78 -17.09
C ASN A 27 4.25 4.55 -16.56
N ASN A 28 4.38 3.49 -17.36
CA ASN A 28 4.97 2.21 -17.02
C ASN A 28 6.47 2.10 -17.38
N ILE A 29 7.03 2.97 -18.23
CA ILE A 29 8.39 2.76 -18.79
C ILE A 29 9.53 3.32 -17.91
N LEU A 30 9.27 4.15 -16.90
CA LEU A 30 10.33 4.80 -16.08
C LEU A 30 10.52 4.21 -14.67
N VAL A 31 10.13 2.96 -14.44
CA VAL A 31 10.30 2.29 -13.13
C VAL A 31 11.76 1.89 -12.87
N LEU A 32 12.56 1.65 -13.91
CA LEU A 32 13.94 1.20 -13.75
C LEU A 32 14.85 2.31 -13.18
N ASN A 33 14.79 3.53 -13.74
CA ASN A 33 15.65 4.65 -13.30
C ASN A 33 15.32 5.17 -11.90
N ARG A 34 14.06 5.11 -11.45
CA ARG A 34 13.71 5.43 -10.05
C ARG A 34 14.25 4.40 -9.05
N LYS A 35 14.64 3.23 -9.53
CA LYS A 35 15.14 2.11 -8.72
C LYS A 35 16.64 1.89 -8.87
N VAL A 36 17.34 2.64 -9.71
CA VAL A 36 18.80 2.56 -9.87
C VAL A 36 19.45 3.66 -9.03
N ASN A 37 20.29 3.26 -8.08
CA ASN A 37 21.08 4.15 -7.25
C ASN A 37 22.19 4.83 -8.09
N HIS A 38 22.78 5.90 -7.58
CA HIS A 38 23.84 6.65 -8.29
C HIS A 38 25.11 5.82 -8.60
N ASP A 39 25.28 4.69 -7.91
CA ASP A 39 26.35 3.72 -8.13
C ASP A 39 26.01 2.63 -9.16
N GLY A 40 24.83 2.70 -9.79
CA GLY A 40 24.35 1.72 -10.77
C GLY A 40 23.66 0.49 -10.16
N THR A 41 23.51 0.41 -8.83
CA THR A 41 22.85 -0.72 -8.16
C THR A 41 21.32 -0.59 -8.23
N ILE A 42 20.61 -1.70 -8.45
CA ILE A 42 19.13 -1.72 -8.45
C ILE A 42 18.62 -1.97 -7.02
N ASN A 43 17.78 -1.09 -6.50
CA ASN A 43 17.00 -1.31 -5.29
C ASN A 43 16.00 -2.44 -5.51
N ILE A 44 16.38 -3.64 -5.06
CA ILE A 44 15.47 -4.77 -4.96
C ILE A 44 14.45 -4.40 -3.88
N ILE A 45 13.21 -4.11 -4.30
CA ILE A 45 12.08 -4.07 -3.37
C ILE A 45 11.95 -5.50 -2.85
N ARG A 46 12.53 -5.77 -1.69
CA ARG A 46 12.08 -6.89 -0.88
C ARG A 46 10.62 -6.58 -0.63
N LYS A 47 9.71 -7.31 -1.28
CA LYS A 47 8.34 -7.41 -0.78
C LYS A 47 8.54 -7.84 0.66
N GLU A 48 8.42 -6.91 1.60
CA GLU A 48 8.32 -7.25 3.00
C GLU A 48 7.24 -8.32 3.02
N ILE A 49 7.64 -9.54 3.40
CA ILE A 49 6.70 -10.62 3.61
C ILE A 49 5.88 -10.11 4.77
N ILE A 50 4.76 -9.47 4.43
CA ILE A 50 3.88 -8.83 5.39
C ILE A 50 3.58 -9.92 6.41
N ASN A 51 4.11 -9.74 7.62
CA ASN A 51 4.02 -10.75 8.64
C ASN A 51 2.57 -10.83 9.08
N SER A 52 1.85 -11.87 8.62
CA SER A 52 0.43 -12.04 8.92
C SER A 52 0.14 -12.00 10.42
N TYR A 53 1.13 -12.35 11.25
CA TYR A 53 1.07 -12.21 12.69
C TYR A 53 0.93 -10.75 13.16
N GLU A 54 1.69 -9.82 12.59
CA GLU A 54 1.61 -8.39 12.95
C GLU A 54 0.27 -7.78 12.52
N ILE A 55 -0.22 -8.17 11.34
CA ILE A 55 -1.56 -7.77 10.88
C ILE A 55 -2.63 -8.28 11.85
N ASN A 56 -2.59 -9.56 12.19
CA ASN A 56 -3.58 -10.15 13.09
C ASN A 56 -3.52 -9.49 14.47
N ASN A 57 -2.33 -9.20 14.99
CA ASN A 57 -2.17 -8.50 16.26
C ASN A 57 -2.75 -7.07 16.23
N ILE A 58 -2.55 -6.33 15.13
CA ILE A 58 -3.16 -4.99 14.95
C ILE A 58 -4.69 -5.10 14.86
N ILE A 59 -5.21 -6.12 14.18
CA ILE A 59 -6.65 -6.36 14.08
C ILE A 59 -7.23 -6.67 15.46
N ASP A 60 -6.61 -7.57 16.22
CA ASP A 60 -7.04 -7.95 17.56
C ASP A 60 -7.04 -6.75 18.50
N GLN A 61 -5.99 -5.92 18.51
CA GLN A 61 -5.94 -4.70 19.32
C GLN A 61 -7.07 -3.73 18.98
N LYS A 62 -7.37 -3.53 17.69
CA LYS A 62 -8.46 -2.66 17.26
C LYS A 62 -9.83 -3.22 17.63
N LEU A 63 -10.04 -4.53 17.50
CA LEU A 63 -11.27 -5.20 17.89
C LEU A 63 -11.49 -5.07 19.40
N THR A 64 -10.48 -5.38 20.21
CA THR A 64 -10.54 -5.24 21.67
C THR A 64 -10.88 -3.80 22.07
N TYR A 65 -10.22 -2.80 21.48
CA TYR A 65 -10.53 -1.40 21.75
C TYR A 65 -11.98 -1.03 21.43
N ILE A 66 -12.52 -1.51 20.31
CA ILE A 66 -13.92 -1.26 19.93
C ILE A 66 -14.88 -1.95 20.90
N LEU A 67 -14.59 -3.19 21.26
CA LEU A 67 -15.40 -3.97 22.20
C LEU A 67 -15.44 -3.31 23.57
N GLU A 68 -14.28 -2.95 24.12
CA GLU A 68 -14.20 -2.38 25.47
C GLU A 68 -14.75 -0.95 25.55
N ASN A 69 -14.52 -0.10 24.54
CA ASN A 69 -14.82 1.33 24.67
C ASN A 69 -16.05 1.81 23.92
N LYS A 70 -16.50 1.06 22.90
CA LYS A 70 -17.58 1.51 22.00
C LYS A 70 -18.78 0.59 21.99
N PHE A 71 -18.62 -0.68 22.38
CA PHE A 71 -19.71 -1.64 22.31
C PHE A 71 -20.83 -1.32 23.29
N ASP A 72 -20.51 -0.96 24.54
CA ASP A 72 -21.54 -0.61 25.54
C ASP A 72 -22.38 0.58 25.07
N LYS A 73 -21.73 1.67 24.63
CA LYS A 73 -22.41 2.85 24.09
C LYS A 73 -23.22 2.54 22.83
N TRP A 74 -22.74 1.61 22.02
CA TRP A 74 -23.46 1.17 20.83
C TRP A 74 -24.71 0.37 21.21
N ILE A 75 -24.61 -0.56 22.16
CA ILE A 75 -25.75 -1.33 22.69
C ILE A 75 -26.77 -0.38 23.31
N GLU A 76 -26.36 0.53 24.19
CA GLU A 76 -27.27 1.48 24.82
C GLU A 76 -28.07 2.29 23.79
N LYS A 77 -27.45 2.64 22.66
CA LYS A 77 -28.11 3.41 21.61
C LYS A 77 -28.96 2.55 20.67
N LYS A 78 -28.47 1.37 20.28
CA LYS A 78 -29.09 0.54 19.24
C LYS A 78 -30.07 -0.48 19.76
N LEU A 79 -29.88 -0.98 20.98
CA LEU A 79 -30.79 -1.94 21.59
C LEU A 79 -32.21 -1.38 21.72
N PRO A 80 -32.45 -0.14 22.17
CA PRO A 80 -33.79 0.42 22.24
C PRO A 80 -34.44 0.59 20.86
N GLU A 81 -33.68 1.04 19.84
CA GLU A 81 -34.19 1.18 18.46
C GLU A 81 -34.63 -0.17 17.89
N ILE A 82 -33.86 -1.23 18.15
CA ILE A 82 -34.18 -2.60 17.72
C ILE A 82 -35.40 -3.10 18.48
N LEU A 83 -35.41 -2.98 19.81
CA LEU A 83 -36.55 -3.41 20.63
C LEU A 83 -37.82 -2.68 20.23
N ASP A 84 -37.79 -1.37 19.99
CA ASP A 84 -38.95 -0.63 19.50
C ASP A 84 -39.43 -1.14 18.14
N LYS A 85 -38.53 -1.42 17.21
CA LYS A 85 -38.89 -1.90 15.87
C LYS A 85 -39.53 -3.29 15.87
N TYR A 86 -39.04 -4.19 16.73
CA TYR A 86 -39.50 -5.58 16.74
C TYR A 86 -40.60 -5.84 17.77
N ILE A 87 -40.64 -5.13 18.89
CA ILE A 87 -41.66 -5.32 19.95
C ILE A 87 -42.92 -4.51 19.65
N LYS A 88 -42.82 -3.27 19.13
CA LYS A 88 -44.04 -2.52 18.73
C LYS A 88 -44.74 -3.08 17.50
N ASN A 89 -44.07 -3.91 16.70
CA ASN A 89 -44.71 -4.59 15.56
C ASN A 89 -45.42 -5.91 15.94
N ILE A 90 -45.33 -6.34 17.20
CA ILE A 90 -45.92 -7.59 17.69
C ILE A 90 -47.22 -7.35 18.50
N ASN A 91 -47.50 -6.11 18.92
CA ASN A 91 -48.78 -5.66 19.51
C ASN A 91 -49.53 -4.76 18.54
#